data_AF-A0A934BFV3-F1
#
_entry.id   AF-A0A934BFV3-F1
#
_cell.length_a   1.000
_cell.length_b   1.000
_cell.length_c   1.000
_cell.angle_alpha   90.00
_cell.angle_beta   90.00
_cell.angle_gamma   90.00
#
_symmetry.space_group_name_H-M   'P 1'
#
loop_
_entity.id
_entity.type
_entity.pdbx_description
1 polymer ?
#
loop_
_entity_poly.entity_id
_entity_poly.type
_entity_poly.pdbx_seq_one_letter_code
_entity_poly.pdbx_strand_id
1 'polypeptide(L)'
;MKKIFLIKIHGIMDIKSLDACFQSYGDALAFLYKAIDYEKLISYQYNASTFSLDRMVKMLEYAGNPHKRFPSIHITGTKGKGSTSIMIATILEYTGLKSGLFTSPHLIDLKERIQINHQNISEQEFASNLNEFRPYIQHLRETEPSASPTFFEILTAVAMLYFKKERVEMAVLEVGLGGRLDSTNVVIPQVSV
;
A
#
# COMPACT_ATOMS: atom_id res chain seq x y z
N MET A 1 26.69 7.02 9.96
CA MET A 1 26.07 7.01 11.30
C MET A 1 24.56 6.89 11.14
N LYS A 2 23.98 5.71 11.42
CA LYS A 2 22.54 5.45 11.24
C LYS A 2 21.76 6.04 12.43
N LYS A 3 20.80 6.92 12.17
CA LYS A 3 19.85 7.40 13.18
C LYS A 3 18.87 6.28 13.52
N ILE A 4 18.92 5.82 14.76
CA ILE A 4 17.97 4.87 15.35
C ILE A 4 16.66 5.63 15.62
N PHE A 5 15.57 5.24 14.98
CA PHE A 5 14.23 5.71 15.33
C PHE A 5 13.75 4.87 16.52
N LEU A 6 13.86 5.44 17.73
CA LEU A 6 13.26 4.89 18.94
C LEU A 6 11.76 5.20 18.92
N ILE A 7 10.94 4.23 18.49
CA ILE A 7 9.49 4.27 18.72
C ILE A 7 9.27 3.74 20.15
N LYS A 8 8.98 4.65 21.08
CA LYS A 8 8.47 4.32 22.42
C LYS A 8 6.97 4.02 22.30
N ILE A 9 6.59 2.75 22.33
CA ILE A 9 5.22 2.34 22.69
C ILE A 9 5.26 1.91 24.16
N HIS A 10 4.37 2.48 24.97
CA HIS A 10 4.23 2.15 26.37
C HIS A 10 3.62 0.75 26.52
N GLY A 11 4.37 -0.16 27.13
CA GLY A 11 3.86 -1.41 27.68
C GLY A 11 3.91 -2.60 26.74
N ILE A 12 4.88 -3.49 26.99
CA ILE A 12 5.01 -4.86 26.45
C ILE A 12 5.47 -4.92 24.99
N MET A 13 6.79 -5.00 24.80
CA MET A 13 7.44 -5.94 23.87
C MET A 13 8.97 -5.83 24.02
N ASP A 14 9.57 -6.86 24.62
CA ASP A 14 11.00 -7.13 24.42
C ASP A 14 11.20 -7.46 22.94
N ILE A 15 11.73 -6.48 22.18
CA ILE A 15 12.07 -6.63 20.76
C ILE A 15 13.31 -7.55 20.67
N LYS A 16 13.08 -8.85 20.71
CA LYS A 16 14.03 -9.88 20.30
C LYS A 16 13.68 -10.41 18.90
N SER A 17 13.75 -9.53 17.89
CA SER A 17 14.38 -9.80 16.60
C SER A 17 14.51 -8.49 15.82
N LEU A 18 15.72 -7.91 15.81
CA LEU A 18 16.11 -6.94 14.80
C LEU A 18 16.38 -7.72 13.51
N ASP A 19 15.32 -8.24 12.88
CA ASP A 19 15.43 -8.99 11.64
C ASP A 19 15.89 -8.04 10.53
N ALA A 20 17.02 -8.39 9.90
CA ALA A 20 17.72 -7.59 8.90
C ALA A 20 16.78 -7.13 7.78
N CYS A 21 16.81 -5.85 7.41
CA CYS A 21 16.08 -5.30 6.25
C CYS A 21 16.21 -6.19 5.01
N PHE A 22 15.22 -6.20 4.11
CA PHE A 22 15.35 -6.83 2.80
C PHE A 22 16.62 -6.32 2.10
N GLN A 23 17.47 -7.23 1.65
CA GLN A 23 18.75 -6.90 1.00
C GLN A 23 18.57 -6.73 -0.51
N SER A 24 17.46 -7.22 -1.06
CA SER A 24 17.11 -7.11 -2.48
C SER A 24 15.60 -6.93 -2.69
N TYR A 25 15.22 -6.49 -3.89
CA TYR A 25 13.82 -6.46 -4.33
C TYR A 25 13.23 -7.87 -4.44
N GLY A 26 14.03 -8.86 -4.83
CA GLY A 26 13.61 -10.26 -4.84
C GLY A 26 13.16 -10.76 -3.46
N ASP A 27 13.90 -10.42 -2.40
CA ASP A 27 13.51 -10.79 -1.02
C ASP A 27 12.22 -10.10 -0.58
N ALA A 28 12.06 -8.83 -0.95
CA ALA A 28 10.85 -8.06 -0.67
C ALA A 28 9.63 -8.65 -1.38
N LEU A 29 9.77 -9.01 -2.66
CA LEU A 29 8.72 -9.69 -3.42
C LEU A 29 8.38 -11.06 -2.81
N ALA A 30 9.39 -11.87 -2.50
CA ALA A 30 9.17 -13.18 -1.88
C ALA A 30 8.44 -13.06 -0.53
N PHE A 31 8.73 -12.01 0.26
CA PHE A 31 8.01 -11.73 1.50
C PHE A 31 6.55 -11.31 1.26
N LEU A 32 6.31 -10.46 0.26
CA LEU A 32 4.98 -9.99 -0.12
C LEU A 32 4.12 -11.14 -0.64
N TYR A 33 4.64 -11.98 -1.53
CA TYR A 33 3.91 -13.10 -2.14
C TYR A 33 3.57 -14.25 -1.17
N LYS A 34 4.07 -14.23 0.07
CA LYS A 34 3.59 -15.12 1.14
C LYS A 34 2.23 -14.69 1.71
N ALA A 35 1.81 -13.44 1.48
CA ALA A 35 0.49 -12.97 1.89
C ALA A 35 -0.61 -13.56 0.99
N ILE A 36 -1.82 -13.68 1.53
CA ILE A 36 -2.98 -14.13 0.76
C ILE A 36 -3.28 -13.09 -0.33
N ASP A 37 -3.35 -13.56 -1.57
CA ASP A 37 -3.62 -12.76 -2.76
C ASP A 37 -4.99 -13.14 -3.36
N TYR A 38 -6.02 -12.38 -2.98
CA TYR A 38 -7.39 -12.60 -3.46
C TYR A 38 -7.56 -12.31 -4.95
N GLU A 39 -6.66 -11.54 -5.58
CA GLU A 39 -6.75 -11.25 -7.01
C GLU A 39 -6.51 -12.51 -7.85
N LYS A 40 -5.82 -13.52 -7.30
CA LYS A 40 -5.52 -14.80 -7.96
C LYS A 40 -6.50 -15.92 -7.63
N LEU A 41 -7.41 -15.71 -6.68
CA LEU A 41 -8.35 -16.74 -6.25
C LEU A 41 -9.61 -16.71 -7.13
N ILE A 42 -9.86 -17.82 -7.85
CA ILE A 42 -11.00 -17.99 -8.77
C ILE A 42 -12.35 -17.91 -8.03
N SER A 43 -12.36 -18.27 -6.74
CA SER A 43 -13.53 -18.19 -5.87
C SER A 43 -13.12 -17.82 -4.45
N TYR A 44 -13.68 -16.74 -3.93
CA TYR A 44 -13.59 -16.36 -2.53
C TYR A 44 -14.98 -15.97 -2.03
N GLN A 45 -15.30 -16.32 -0.79
CA GLN A 45 -16.57 -15.93 -0.19
C GLN A 45 -16.50 -14.46 0.23
N TYR A 46 -17.48 -13.66 -0.19
CA TYR A 46 -17.71 -12.32 0.35
C TYR A 46 -18.19 -12.44 1.80
N ASN A 47 -17.25 -12.50 2.74
CA ASN A 47 -17.56 -12.48 4.16
C ASN A 47 -16.71 -11.41 4.88
N ALA A 48 -17.16 -11.01 6.08
CA ALA A 48 -16.56 -9.92 6.86
C ALA A 48 -15.09 -10.21 7.27
N SER A 49 -14.69 -11.48 7.36
CA SER A 49 -13.29 -11.86 7.60
C SER A 49 -12.40 -11.64 6.37
N THR A 50 -12.94 -11.78 5.17
CA THR A 50 -12.22 -11.55 3.90
C THR A 50 -12.03 -10.05 3.64
N PHE A 51 -13.08 -9.25 3.83
CA PHE A 51 -13.08 -7.81 3.56
C PHE A 51 -13.36 -7.01 4.84
N SER A 52 -12.30 -6.53 5.50
CA SER A 52 -12.37 -5.59 6.61
C SER A 52 -11.31 -4.50 6.43
N LEU A 53 -11.68 -3.25 6.73
CA LEU A 53 -10.74 -2.14 6.74
C LEU A 53 -9.85 -2.14 8.00
N ASP A 54 -10.19 -2.91 9.04
CA ASP A 54 -9.49 -2.85 10.33
C ASP A 54 -8.01 -3.23 10.21
N ARG A 55 -7.69 -4.26 9.42
CA ARG A 55 -6.30 -4.66 9.16
C ARG A 55 -5.52 -3.53 8.49
N MET A 56 -6.13 -2.92 7.48
CA MET A 56 -5.53 -1.81 6.74
C MET A 56 -5.33 -0.57 7.62
N VAL A 57 -6.34 -0.20 8.42
CA VAL A 57 -6.28 0.94 9.35
C VAL A 57 -5.16 0.74 10.37
N LYS A 58 -5.12 -0.41 11.05
CA LYS A 58 -4.06 -0.70 12.04
C LYS A 58 -2.66 -0.68 11.43
N MET A 59 -2.50 -1.23 10.23
CA MET A 59 -1.21 -1.22 9.52
C MET A 59 -0.77 0.22 9.15
N LEU A 60 -1.70 1.08 8.74
CA LEU A 60 -1.41 2.49 8.44
C LEU A 60 -1.13 3.30 9.71
N GLU A 61 -1.82 3.03 10.81
CA GLU A 61 -1.57 3.64 12.12
C GLU A 61 -0.16 3.35 12.61
N TYR A 62 0.29 2.09 12.48
CA TYR A 62 1.67 1.68 12.77
C TYR A 62 2.71 2.51 11.99
N ALA A 63 2.42 2.86 10.72
CA ALA A 63 3.29 3.71 9.88
C ALA A 63 3.04 5.23 10.03
N GLY A 64 2.33 5.66 11.07
CA GLY A 64 2.05 7.06 11.34
C GLY A 64 1.08 7.71 10.34
N ASN A 65 0.10 6.93 9.88
CA ASN A 65 -1.03 7.35 9.05
C ASN A 65 -0.63 8.07 7.74
N PRO A 66 0.10 7.40 6.82
CA PRO A 66 0.62 8.08 5.63
C PRO A 66 -0.45 8.55 4.64
N HIS A 67 -1.56 7.82 4.54
CA HIS A 67 -2.73 8.14 3.75
C HIS A 67 -3.39 9.50 4.08
N LYS A 68 -3.07 10.11 5.23
CA LYS A 68 -3.57 11.43 5.64
C LYS A 68 -2.64 12.59 5.27
N ARG A 69 -1.58 12.34 4.50
CA ARG A 69 -0.47 13.29 4.26
C ARG A 69 -0.39 13.83 2.84
N PHE A 70 -1.33 13.44 1.98
CA PHE A 70 -1.48 13.94 0.61
C PHE A 70 -2.98 13.97 0.26
N PRO A 71 -3.44 14.89 -0.59
CA PRO A 71 -4.81 14.83 -1.12
C PRO A 71 -4.91 13.71 -2.16
N SER A 72 -6.13 13.19 -2.35
CA SER A 72 -6.33 12.08 -3.28
C SER A 72 -7.61 12.22 -4.13
N ILE A 73 -7.59 11.58 -5.29
CA ILE A 73 -8.75 11.26 -6.11
C ILE A 73 -8.95 9.75 -6.03
N HIS A 74 -10.17 9.30 -5.73
CA HIS A 74 -10.46 7.89 -5.49
C HIS A 74 -11.44 7.35 -6.54
N ILE A 75 -11.01 6.31 -7.27
CA ILE A 75 -11.69 5.88 -8.50
C ILE A 75 -12.17 4.44 -8.33
N THR A 76 -13.48 4.23 -8.50
CA THR A 76 -14.08 2.90 -8.56
C THR A 76 -14.91 2.69 -9.84
N GLY A 77 -15.48 1.51 -10.00
CA GLY A 77 -16.31 1.15 -11.15
C GLY A 77 -16.03 -0.25 -11.71
N THR A 78 -16.98 -0.74 -12.49
CA THR A 78 -16.89 -2.07 -13.10
C THR A 78 -15.89 -2.11 -14.25
N LYS A 79 -15.78 -1.03 -15.03
CA LYS A 79 -14.88 -0.92 -16.19
C LYS A 79 -14.33 0.50 -16.28
N GLY A 80 -13.16 0.65 -16.89
CA GLY A 80 -12.56 1.96 -17.18
C GLY A 80 -11.85 2.64 -16.00
N LYS A 81 -11.80 2.01 -14.82
CA LYS A 81 -11.06 2.52 -13.64
C LYS A 81 -9.61 2.86 -13.99
N GLY A 82 -8.78 1.86 -14.30
CA GLY A 82 -7.38 2.06 -14.67
C GLY A 82 -7.18 3.08 -15.79
N SER A 83 -7.98 3.05 -16.87
CA SER A 83 -7.90 4.05 -17.94
C SER A 83 -8.18 5.46 -17.44
N THR A 84 -9.22 5.64 -16.61
CA THR A 84 -9.57 6.93 -16.00
C THR A 84 -8.49 7.40 -15.03
N SER A 85 -7.95 6.50 -14.21
CA SER A 85 -6.86 6.77 -13.26
C SER A 85 -5.62 7.30 -13.97
N ILE A 86 -5.21 6.63 -15.06
CA ILE A 86 -4.06 7.03 -15.88
C ILE A 86 -4.33 8.40 -16.51
N MET A 87 -5.50 8.60 -17.16
CA MET A 87 -5.84 9.89 -17.79
C MET A 87 -5.77 11.05 -16.78
N ILE A 88 -6.32 10.87 -15.58
CA ILE A 88 -6.28 11.89 -14.52
C ILE A 88 -4.85 12.15 -14.08
N ALA A 89 -4.04 11.12 -13.82
CA ALA A 89 -2.64 11.27 -13.43
C ALA A 89 -1.82 11.99 -14.51
N THR A 90 -2.04 11.69 -15.79
CA THR A 90 -1.40 12.38 -16.93
C THR A 90 -1.76 13.86 -16.98
N ILE A 91 -3.02 14.21 -16.76
CA ILE A 91 -3.45 15.61 -16.72
C ILE A 91 -2.80 16.34 -15.55
N LEU A 92 -2.78 15.74 -14.36
CA LEU A 92 -2.15 16.33 -13.17
C LEU A 92 -0.67 16.61 -13.40
N GLU A 93 0.07 15.64 -13.94
CA GLU A 93 1.48 15.84 -14.29
C GLU A 93 1.67 16.96 -15.32
N TYR A 94 0.83 17.02 -16.35
CA TYR A 94 0.91 18.08 -17.37
C TYR A 94 0.68 19.48 -16.78
N THR A 95 -0.07 19.60 -15.68
CA THR A 95 -0.23 20.87 -14.95
C THR A 95 0.97 21.24 -14.06
N GLY A 96 1.97 20.37 -13.98
CA GLY A 96 3.18 20.56 -13.17
C GLY A 96 3.09 20.00 -11.75
N LEU A 97 2.01 19.30 -11.39
CA LEU A 97 1.87 18.68 -10.08
C LEU A 97 2.63 17.35 -10.01
N LYS A 98 3.30 17.08 -8.88
CA LYS A 98 3.85 15.76 -8.58
C LYS A 98 2.72 14.78 -8.28
N SER A 99 2.30 14.01 -9.28
CA SER A 99 1.16 13.08 -9.22
C SER A 99 1.61 11.67 -8.83
N GLY A 100 1.02 11.11 -7.78
CA GLY A 100 1.10 9.68 -7.47
C GLY A 100 -0.03 8.91 -8.15
N LEU A 101 0.24 7.70 -8.63
CA LEU A 101 -0.76 6.83 -9.26
C LEU A 101 -0.66 5.42 -8.67
N PHE A 102 -1.79 4.91 -8.16
CA PHE A 102 -1.94 3.53 -7.71
C PHE A 102 -3.00 2.82 -8.55
N THR A 103 -2.63 1.75 -9.23
CA THR A 103 -3.49 0.98 -10.15
C THR A 103 -3.39 -0.52 -9.93
N SER A 104 -4.41 -1.26 -10.37
CA SER A 104 -4.40 -2.72 -10.32
C SER A 104 -5.35 -3.36 -11.34
N PRO A 105 -5.05 -4.56 -11.88
CA PRO A 105 -3.81 -5.32 -11.70
C PRO A 105 -2.65 -4.73 -12.53
N HIS A 106 -1.44 -5.30 -12.37
CA HIS A 106 -0.31 -5.03 -13.29
C HIS A 106 -0.37 -5.97 -14.49
N LEU A 107 0.30 -5.60 -15.59
CA LEU A 107 0.41 -6.43 -16.78
C LEU A 107 1.68 -7.28 -16.80
N ILE A 108 2.85 -6.67 -16.52
CA ILE A 108 4.15 -7.35 -16.61
C ILE A 108 4.88 -7.30 -15.27
N ASP A 109 4.99 -6.12 -14.67
CA ASP A 109 5.77 -5.87 -13.45
C ASP A 109 4.90 -5.26 -12.35
N LEU A 110 5.03 -5.77 -11.11
CA LEU A 110 4.35 -5.24 -9.93
C LEU A 110 4.57 -3.74 -9.75
N LYS A 111 5.75 -3.22 -10.11
CA LYS A 111 6.09 -1.80 -9.98
C LYS A 111 5.18 -0.90 -10.82
N GLU A 112 4.53 -1.41 -11.86
CA GLU A 112 3.52 -0.69 -12.65
C GLU A 112 2.36 -0.17 -11.78
N ARG A 113 2.09 -0.84 -10.66
CA ARG A 113 0.99 -0.48 -9.75
C ARG A 113 1.26 0.76 -8.93
N ILE A 114 2.50 1.24 -8.84
CA ILE A 114 2.88 2.37 -7.99
C ILE A 114 3.77 3.29 -8.83
N GLN A 115 3.24 4.43 -9.23
CA GLN A 115 3.96 5.39 -10.06
C GLN A 115 3.95 6.78 -9.44
N ILE A 116 4.98 7.56 -9.74
CA ILE A 116 5.01 9.02 -9.56
C ILE A 116 5.42 9.63 -10.90
N ASN A 117 4.61 10.55 -11.43
CA ASN A 117 4.83 11.17 -12.74
C ASN A 117 5.13 10.14 -13.85
N HIS A 118 4.28 9.10 -13.94
CA HIS A 118 4.40 7.95 -14.85
C HIS A 118 5.71 7.15 -14.74
N GLN A 119 6.54 7.39 -13.72
CA GLN A 119 7.69 6.57 -13.41
C GLN A 119 7.32 5.54 -12.35
N ASN A 120 7.55 4.26 -12.67
CA ASN A 120 7.39 3.16 -11.73
C ASN A 120 8.29 3.37 -10.51
N ILE A 121 7.79 3.01 -9.31
CA ILE A 121 8.60 2.93 -8.10
C ILE A 121 9.84 2.08 -8.37
N SER A 122 11.02 2.50 -7.90
CA SER A 122 12.23 1.70 -8.07
C SER A 122 12.22 0.48 -7.14
N GLU A 123 13.04 -0.52 -7.48
CA GLU A 123 13.25 -1.72 -6.67
C GLU A 123 13.73 -1.40 -5.24
N GLN A 124 14.63 -0.42 -5.13
CA GLN A 124 15.16 0.03 -3.85
C GLN A 124 14.09 0.76 -3.03
N GLU A 125 13.31 1.64 -3.65
CA GLU A 125 12.23 2.35 -2.97
C GLU A 125 11.13 1.38 -2.51
N PHE A 126 10.78 0.39 -3.34
CA PHE A 126 9.80 -0.63 -2.98
C PHE A 126 10.27 -1.42 -1.75
N ALA A 127 11.49 -1.98 -1.80
CA ALA A 127 12.05 -2.75 -0.70
C ALA A 127 12.20 -1.90 0.58
N SER A 128 12.64 -0.65 0.43
CA SER A 128 12.77 0.31 1.54
C SER A 128 11.42 0.61 2.20
N ASN A 129 10.37 0.85 1.42
CA ASN A 129 9.03 1.10 1.96
C ASN A 129 8.39 -0.14 2.57
N LEU A 130 8.58 -1.33 2.00
CA LEU A 130 8.08 -2.57 2.58
C LEU A 130 8.79 -2.92 3.91
N ASN A 131 10.08 -2.59 4.03
CA ASN A 131 10.83 -2.78 5.29
C ASN A 131 10.20 -2.05 6.47
N GLU A 132 9.53 -0.91 6.25
CA GLU A 132 8.87 -0.15 7.30
C GLU A 132 7.72 -0.97 7.93
N PHE A 133 7.00 -1.75 7.12
CA PHE A 133 5.89 -2.58 7.58
C PHE A 133 6.30 -3.99 8.03
N ARG A 134 7.49 -4.44 7.65
CA ARG A 134 7.94 -5.83 7.87
C ARG A 134 7.82 -6.29 9.33
N PRO A 135 8.30 -5.56 10.36
CA PRO A 135 8.23 -6.03 11.74
C PRO A 135 6.78 -6.25 12.19
N TYR A 136 5.88 -5.33 11.82
CA TYR A 136 4.44 -5.44 12.12
C TYR A 136 3.80 -6.65 11.44
N ILE A 137 4.07 -6.84 10.14
CA ILE A 137 3.53 -7.98 9.38
C ILE A 137 4.07 -9.31 9.92
N GLN A 138 5.36 -9.39 10.21
CA GLN A 138 5.99 -10.60 10.74
C GLN A 138 5.43 -10.95 12.12
N HIS A 139 5.30 -9.96 12.99
CA HIS A 139 4.67 -10.15 14.30
C HIS A 139 3.26 -10.76 14.16
N LEU A 140 2.39 -10.18 13.33
CA LEU A 140 1.03 -10.70 13.13
C LEU A 140 1.01 -12.10 12.52
N ARG A 141 1.93 -12.41 11.59
CA ARG A 141 2.05 -13.76 11.02
C ARG A 141 2.39 -14.81 12.08
N GLU A 142 3.10 -14.43 13.14
CA GLU A 142 3.51 -15.32 14.22
C GLU A 142 2.47 -15.40 15.35
N THR A 143 1.84 -14.28 15.71
CA THR A 143 0.97 -14.18 16.89
C THR A 143 -0.52 -14.23 16.59
N GLU A 144 -0.96 -13.71 15.44
CA GLU A 144 -2.37 -13.64 15.04
C GLU A 144 -2.53 -13.80 13.51
N PRO A 145 -2.29 -15.01 12.94
CA PRO A 145 -2.22 -15.19 11.48
C PRO A 145 -3.46 -14.73 10.72
N SER A 146 -4.65 -14.82 11.33
CA SER A 146 -5.92 -14.35 10.75
C SER A 146 -6.02 -12.82 10.62
N ALA A 147 -5.22 -12.07 11.37
CA ALA A 147 -5.14 -10.62 11.32
C ALA A 147 -3.99 -10.13 10.42
N SER A 148 -3.13 -11.03 9.91
CA SER A 148 -2.06 -10.67 8.97
C SER A 148 -2.65 -10.01 7.72
N PRO A 149 -2.07 -8.89 7.24
CA PRO A 149 -2.60 -8.21 6.07
C PRO A 149 -2.41 -9.02 4.79
N THR A 150 -3.32 -8.81 3.86
CA THR A 150 -3.34 -9.42 2.52
C THR A 150 -2.31 -8.79 1.60
N PHE A 151 -2.06 -9.43 0.45
CA PHE A 151 -1.19 -8.89 -0.59
C PHE A 151 -1.58 -7.45 -0.99
N PHE A 152 -2.86 -7.23 -1.25
CA PHE A 152 -3.37 -5.95 -1.72
C PHE A 152 -3.31 -4.87 -0.62
N GLU A 153 -3.62 -5.23 0.63
CA GLU A 153 -3.47 -4.32 1.78
C GLU A 153 -2.02 -3.85 1.92
N ILE A 154 -1.06 -4.79 1.91
CA ILE A 154 0.37 -4.48 2.04
C ILE A 154 0.83 -3.57 0.90
N LEU A 155 0.46 -3.92 -0.34
CA LEU A 155 0.85 -3.13 -1.51
C LEU A 155 0.27 -1.71 -1.48
N THR A 156 -1.00 -1.58 -1.09
CA THR A 156 -1.67 -0.28 -0.93
C THR A 156 -0.95 0.57 0.12
N ALA A 157 -0.57 -0.02 1.26
CA ALA A 157 0.13 0.71 2.32
C ALA A 157 1.55 1.13 1.90
N VAL A 158 2.26 0.30 1.14
CA VAL A 158 3.55 0.65 0.52
C VAL A 158 3.40 1.85 -0.41
N ALA A 159 2.39 1.85 -1.28
CA ALA A 159 2.11 2.98 -2.18
C ALA A 159 1.84 4.27 -1.40
N MET A 160 0.97 4.22 -0.38
CA MET A 160 0.65 5.38 0.46
C MET A 160 1.88 5.92 1.21
N LEU A 161 2.72 5.03 1.74
CA LEU A 161 3.95 5.45 2.41
C LEU A 161 4.94 6.08 1.43
N TYR A 162 5.07 5.51 0.24
CA TYR A 162 5.91 6.05 -0.83
C TYR A 162 5.45 7.46 -1.22
N PHE A 163 4.16 7.64 -1.50
CA PHE A 163 3.56 8.93 -1.82
C PHE A 163 3.76 9.99 -0.74
N LYS A 164 3.62 9.63 0.54
CA LYS A 164 3.96 10.52 1.67
C LYS A 164 5.44 10.92 1.64
N LYS A 165 6.36 9.95 1.53
CA LYS A 165 7.82 10.21 1.59
C LYS A 165 8.26 11.10 0.44
N GLU A 166 7.69 10.87 -0.73
CA GLU A 166 7.95 11.64 -1.95
C GLU A 166 7.20 12.96 -2.02
N ARG A 167 6.32 13.26 -1.06
CA ARG A 167 5.52 14.48 -1.01
C ARG A 167 4.74 14.71 -2.30
N VAL A 168 4.02 13.69 -2.76
CA VAL A 168 3.10 13.85 -3.90
C VAL A 168 2.06 14.93 -3.57
N GLU A 169 1.73 15.74 -4.57
CA GLU A 169 0.79 16.85 -4.44
C GLU A 169 -0.65 16.42 -4.70
N MET A 170 -0.85 15.31 -5.41
CA MET A 170 -2.14 14.64 -5.58
C MET A 170 -1.90 13.15 -5.87
N ALA A 171 -2.63 12.27 -5.19
CA ALA A 171 -2.59 10.83 -5.46
C ALA A 171 -3.89 10.37 -6.15
N VAL A 172 -3.76 9.66 -7.27
CA VAL A 172 -4.87 8.99 -7.95
C VAL A 172 -4.88 7.53 -7.52
N LEU A 173 -5.93 7.10 -6.83
CA LEU A 173 -6.05 5.77 -6.22
C LEU A 173 -7.18 4.99 -6.89
N GLU A 174 -6.83 3.95 -7.64
CA GLU A 174 -7.78 2.97 -8.15
C GLU A 174 -8.18 1.98 -7.05
N VAL A 175 -9.49 1.79 -6.88
CA VAL A 175 -10.06 0.70 -6.07
C VAL A 175 -9.74 -0.65 -6.71
N GLY A 176 -9.24 -1.60 -5.93
CA GLY A 176 -9.02 -2.97 -6.38
C GLY A 176 -10.34 -3.69 -6.63
N LEU A 177 -11.20 -3.78 -5.60
CA LEU A 177 -12.49 -4.45 -5.69
C LEU A 177 -13.62 -3.71 -4.95
N GLY A 178 -14.70 -3.43 -5.67
CA GLY A 178 -15.93 -2.87 -5.10
C GLY A 178 -15.77 -1.40 -4.67
N GLY A 179 -15.30 -1.16 -3.45
CA GLY A 179 -15.07 0.19 -2.93
C GLY A 179 -15.23 0.29 -1.42
N ARG A 180 -16.43 0.00 -0.88
CA ARG A 180 -16.74 0.24 0.55
C ARG A 180 -15.78 -0.43 1.54
N LEU A 181 -15.29 -1.62 1.21
CA LEU A 181 -14.37 -2.41 2.05
C LEU A 181 -13.02 -2.64 1.36
N ASP A 182 -12.72 -1.88 0.31
CA ASP A 182 -11.44 -1.96 -0.41
C ASP A 182 -10.33 -1.30 0.42
N SER A 183 -9.10 -1.84 0.38
CA SER A 183 -7.97 -1.32 1.15
C SER A 183 -7.64 0.16 0.86
N THR A 184 -8.03 0.67 -0.31
CA THR A 184 -7.86 2.08 -0.66
C THR A 184 -8.90 3.00 0.01
N ASN A 185 -10.03 2.47 0.48
CA ASN A 185 -11.13 3.22 1.12
C ASN A 185 -10.85 3.62 2.59
N VAL A 186 -9.62 4.06 2.83
CA VAL A 186 -9.12 4.63 4.08
C VAL A 186 -8.78 6.13 3.91
N VAL A 187 -8.85 6.64 2.69
CA VAL A 187 -8.62 8.05 2.37
C VAL A 187 -9.91 8.86 2.47
N ILE A 188 -9.78 10.17 2.67
CA ILE A 188 -10.86 11.13 2.45
C ILE A 188 -10.49 11.89 1.16
N PRO A 189 -11.03 11.50 0.00
CA PRO A 189 -10.62 12.07 -1.27
C PRO A 189 -11.19 13.47 -1.46
N GLN A 190 -10.51 14.29 -2.28
CA GLN A 190 -11.05 15.55 -2.78
C GLN A 190 -12.20 15.31 -3.76
N VAL A 191 -12.10 14.22 -4.53
CA VAL A 191 -13.10 13.79 -5.52
C VAL A 191 -13.15 12.26 -5.56
N SER A 192 -14.36 11.71 -5.60
CA SER A 192 -14.61 10.30 -5.91
C SER A 192 -15.22 10.16 -7.30
N VAL A 193 -14.78 9.14 -8.05
CA VAL A 193 -15.24 8.83 -9.41
C VAL A 193 -15.84 7.43 -9.47
#